data_AF-A0ABD3MPW3-F1
#
_entry.id   AF-A0ABD3MPW3-F1
#
_cell.length_a   1.000
_cell.length_b   1.000
_cell.length_c   1.000
_cell.angle_alpha   90.00
_cell.angle_beta   90.00
_cell.angle_gamma   90.00
#
_symmetry.space_group_name_H-M   'P 1'
#
loop_
_entity.id
_entity.type
_entity.pdbx_description
1 polymer ?
#
loop_
_entity_poly.entity_id
_entity_poly.type
_entity_poly.pdbx_seq_one_letter_code
_entity_poly.pdbx_strand_id
1 'polypeptide(L)'
;MATLPTPNNQMNAPSSPPVPAIPPAPDQLQQACSNKATVDNCFRLCNDGMCCYAKELGYEWIQSCYAGNEATCAEYSSCMALKEDSADTGGAADNISDSGGSASSTDSTSASAAASEASSTDSTSASAAASEAPATTSASTVPDDGGPPEPAQDLSSLCSMEVISNNEDVLDQCIQACALGSCCGASGAKSCYADFTERCQSYTPCNDAYDVLMGQTHAMPPLAAETIGTACSYESISQSGTSQCMNMCEQGLCCIDNTCLKDKIQTPDFVNELNGICSGYSPCSFLNGMPPPPNNIAQICSNPISGSCNAVCSTVSCCFQDQGSCYQGYEAVCESYRPFCVATKAPTPRPITPAPKPYPTPQPVTPQPVTPRPTPWPIPWPTPQPTPWPVTPQPTPWPTPQPIAPVSPPVPPESTSTNFIPPPPSDLNQLCTIGPSVFCSQVCLPAKCCFETSFQLNCFYQNSVCRDYAPCSSLFGG
;
A
#
# COMPACT_ATOMS: atom_id res chain seq x y z
N MET A 1 -20.75 -66.94 -47.58
CA MET A 1 -20.30 -66.63 -46.22
C MET A 1 -19.06 -65.76 -46.35
N ALA A 2 -19.22 -64.45 -46.24
CA ALA A 2 -18.12 -63.49 -46.27
C ALA A 2 -18.24 -62.64 -45.01
N THR A 3 -17.28 -62.80 -44.11
CA THR A 3 -17.16 -62.07 -42.85
C THR A 3 -16.59 -60.68 -43.14
N LEU A 4 -17.35 -59.63 -42.81
CA LEU A 4 -16.91 -58.24 -42.85
C LEU A 4 -16.01 -57.94 -41.64
N PRO A 5 -14.92 -57.17 -41.80
CA PRO A 5 -14.03 -56.80 -40.70
C PRO A 5 -14.62 -55.67 -39.86
N THR A 6 -14.51 -55.80 -38.54
CA THR A 6 -14.87 -54.77 -37.56
C THR A 6 -13.84 -53.62 -37.55
N PRO A 7 -14.27 -52.35 -37.53
CA PRO A 7 -13.35 -51.22 -37.47
C PRO A 7 -12.82 -51.04 -36.05
N ASN A 8 -11.49 -51.02 -35.95
CA ASN A 8 -10.74 -50.77 -34.72
C ASN A 8 -10.73 -49.26 -34.44
N ASN A 9 -11.70 -48.76 -33.68
CA ASN A 9 -11.75 -47.38 -33.21
C ASN A 9 -10.94 -47.24 -31.92
N GLN A 10 -9.63 -47.08 -32.06
CA GLN A 10 -8.75 -46.67 -30.96
C GLN A 10 -8.82 -45.13 -30.86
N MET A 11 -9.74 -44.63 -30.04
CA MET A 11 -9.78 -43.21 -29.67
C MET A 11 -8.56 -42.92 -28.80
N ASN A 12 -7.57 -42.24 -29.37
CA ASN A 12 -6.47 -41.67 -28.59
C ASN A 12 -7.08 -40.67 -27.60
N ALA A 13 -6.88 -40.93 -26.30
CA ALA A 13 -7.25 -39.99 -25.25
C ALA A 13 -6.55 -38.64 -25.52
N PRO A 14 -7.25 -37.51 -25.31
CA PRO A 14 -6.64 -36.19 -25.44
C PRO A 14 -5.42 -36.11 -24.53
N SER A 15 -4.27 -35.74 -25.11
CA SER A 15 -3.02 -35.52 -24.40
C SER A 15 -3.28 -34.57 -23.23
N SER A 16 -3.04 -35.02 -22.00
CA SER A 16 -3.16 -34.16 -20.82
C SER A 16 -2.30 -32.89 -21.00
N PRO A 17 -2.79 -31.73 -20.56
CA PRO A 17 -2.00 -30.50 -20.61
C PRO A 17 -0.65 -30.71 -19.89
N PRO A 18 0.43 -30.09 -20.38
CA PRO A 18 1.74 -30.21 -19.75
C PRO A 18 1.65 -29.74 -18.30
N VAL A 19 2.03 -30.63 -17.38
CA VAL A 19 2.06 -30.33 -15.94
C VAL A 19 3.13 -29.26 -15.70
N PRO A 20 2.85 -28.20 -14.92
CA PRO A 20 3.86 -27.22 -14.54
C PRO A 20 5.07 -27.92 -13.88
N ALA A 21 6.27 -27.58 -14.35
CA ALA A 21 7.50 -28.10 -13.78
C ALA A 21 7.80 -27.40 -12.44
N ILE A 22 8.08 -28.19 -11.40
CA ILE A 22 8.46 -27.70 -10.07
C ILE A 22 9.99 -27.53 -10.04
N PRO A 23 10.53 -26.46 -9.43
CA PRO A 23 11.98 -26.35 -9.23
C PRO A 23 12.50 -27.45 -8.28
N PRO A 24 13.76 -27.88 -8.41
CA PRO A 24 14.39 -28.83 -7.48
C PRO A 24 14.40 -28.27 -6.05
N ALA A 25 14.38 -29.16 -5.06
CA ALA A 25 14.35 -28.72 -3.66
C ALA A 25 15.67 -28.05 -3.24
N PRO A 26 15.65 -27.01 -2.40
CA PRO A 26 16.87 -26.42 -1.86
C PRO A 26 17.63 -27.41 -0.95
N ASP A 27 18.96 -27.45 -1.05
CA ASP A 27 19.82 -28.35 -0.24
C ASP A 27 19.61 -28.20 1.28
N GLN A 28 19.15 -27.04 1.74
CA GLN A 28 18.90 -26.74 3.15
C GLN A 28 17.56 -27.27 3.68
N LEU A 29 16.67 -27.74 2.80
CA LEU A 29 15.30 -28.11 3.16
C LEU A 29 15.26 -29.19 4.24
N GLN A 30 16.08 -30.23 4.09
CA GLN A 30 16.12 -31.33 5.05
C GLN A 30 16.58 -30.87 6.44
N GLN A 31 17.59 -29.99 6.51
CA GLN A 31 18.10 -29.46 7.78
C GLN A 31 17.07 -28.54 8.46
N ALA A 32 16.40 -27.69 7.68
CA ALA A 32 15.40 -26.75 8.19
C ALA A 32 14.14 -27.43 8.72
N CYS A 33 13.70 -28.52 8.07
CA CYS A 33 12.50 -29.25 8.46
C CYS A 33 12.75 -30.36 9.49
N SER A 34 14.01 -30.71 9.79
CA SER A 34 14.35 -31.68 10.83
C SER A 34 14.34 -31.07 12.25
N ASN A 35 14.34 -29.74 12.38
CA ASN A 35 14.41 -29.06 13.67
C ASN A 35 13.09 -28.31 13.96
N LYS A 36 12.43 -28.63 15.07
CA LYS A 36 11.19 -27.96 15.52
C LYS A 36 11.38 -26.46 15.80
N ALA A 37 12.60 -25.99 16.05
CA ALA A 37 12.87 -24.57 16.28
C ALA A 37 12.77 -23.69 15.01
N THR A 38 12.51 -24.28 13.83
CA THR A 38 12.58 -23.58 12.55
C THR A 38 11.37 -23.86 11.65
N VAL A 39 10.16 -23.95 12.22
CA VAL A 39 8.92 -24.16 11.47
C VAL A 39 8.75 -23.13 10.34
N ASP A 40 8.97 -21.84 10.62
CA ASP A 40 8.85 -20.78 9.60
C ASP A 40 9.86 -20.93 8.45
N ASN A 41 11.09 -21.34 8.77
CA ASN A 41 12.11 -21.55 7.75
C ASN A 41 11.82 -22.81 6.91
N CYS A 42 11.31 -23.87 7.55
CA CYS A 42 10.83 -25.06 6.84
C CYS A 42 9.66 -24.69 5.90
N PHE A 43 8.66 -23.96 6.40
CA PHE A 43 7.52 -23.51 5.60
C PHE A 43 7.96 -22.70 4.37
N ARG A 44 8.88 -21.74 4.56
CA ARG A 44 9.43 -20.92 3.48
C ARG A 44 10.12 -21.75 2.40
N LEU A 45 10.94 -22.73 2.78
CA LEU A 45 11.64 -23.61 1.84
C LEU A 45 10.71 -24.61 1.15
N CYS A 46 9.58 -24.92 1.77
CA CYS A 46 8.56 -25.82 1.22
C CYS A 46 7.62 -25.17 0.21
N ASN A 47 7.58 -23.83 0.15
CA ASN A 47 6.55 -23.09 -0.59
C ASN A 47 6.42 -23.54 -2.07
N ASP A 48 7.54 -23.72 -2.75
CA ASP A 48 7.56 -24.10 -4.18
C ASP A 48 7.13 -25.57 -4.40
N GLY A 49 7.28 -26.43 -3.40
CA GLY A 49 6.92 -27.85 -3.43
C GLY A 49 5.64 -28.21 -2.66
N MET A 50 4.92 -27.24 -2.11
CA MET A 50 3.71 -27.47 -1.30
C MET A 50 2.63 -28.27 -2.05
N CYS A 51 2.54 -28.10 -3.37
CA CYS A 51 1.60 -28.84 -4.20
C CYS A 51 1.89 -30.35 -4.28
N CYS A 52 3.10 -30.80 -3.93
CA CYS A 52 3.47 -32.22 -3.92
C CYS A 52 2.70 -33.01 -2.85
N TYR A 53 2.43 -32.38 -1.70
CA TYR A 53 1.84 -33.00 -0.51
C TYR A 53 0.64 -32.21 0.04
N ALA A 54 0.02 -31.38 -0.80
CA ALA A 54 -1.07 -30.49 -0.43
C ALA A 54 -2.18 -31.22 0.33
N LYS A 55 -2.60 -32.39 -0.17
CA LYS A 55 -3.64 -33.20 0.45
C LYS A 55 -3.23 -33.72 1.83
N GLU A 56 -1.99 -34.18 1.95
CA GLU A 56 -1.44 -34.72 3.19
C GLU A 56 -1.29 -33.65 4.27
N LEU A 57 -0.96 -32.42 3.87
CA LEU A 57 -0.84 -31.23 4.72
C LEU A 57 -2.19 -30.56 5.03
N GLY A 58 -3.31 -31.06 4.48
CA GLY A 58 -4.65 -30.50 4.73
C GLY A 58 -5.05 -29.32 3.84
N TYR A 59 -4.26 -29.00 2.82
CA TYR A 59 -4.56 -27.97 1.82
C TYR A 59 -5.41 -28.53 0.68
N GLU A 60 -6.69 -28.80 0.96
CA GLU A 60 -7.63 -29.35 -0.05
C GLU A 60 -7.86 -28.42 -1.25
N TRP A 61 -7.57 -27.12 -1.10
CA TRP A 61 -7.70 -26.11 -2.16
C TRP A 61 -6.52 -26.06 -3.14
N ILE A 62 -5.39 -26.69 -2.83
CA ILE A 62 -4.22 -26.76 -3.73
C ILE A 62 -4.32 -28.04 -4.56
N GLN A 63 -4.38 -27.90 -5.89
CA GLN A 63 -4.35 -29.05 -6.79
C GLN A 63 -2.99 -29.74 -6.72
N SER A 64 -2.98 -31.06 -6.49
CA SER A 64 -1.74 -31.83 -6.43
C SER A 64 -0.97 -31.76 -7.75
N CYS A 65 0.31 -31.44 -7.66
CA CYS A 65 1.25 -31.41 -8.79
C CYS A 65 2.15 -32.65 -8.85
N TYR A 66 1.89 -33.66 -8.01
CA TYR A 66 2.74 -34.85 -7.84
C TYR A 66 2.88 -35.66 -9.13
N ALA A 67 1.77 -35.84 -9.88
CA ALA A 67 1.77 -36.60 -11.12
C ALA A 67 2.60 -35.88 -12.20
N GLY A 68 3.67 -36.52 -12.67
CA GLY A 68 4.63 -35.95 -13.63
C GLY A 68 5.79 -35.17 -13.01
N ASN A 69 5.80 -34.96 -11.69
CA ASN A 69 6.90 -34.34 -10.95
C ASN A 69 7.42 -35.25 -9.81
N GLU A 70 7.24 -36.58 -9.91
CA GLU A 70 7.45 -37.50 -8.80
C GLU A 70 8.88 -37.46 -8.25
N ALA A 71 9.88 -37.31 -9.12
CA ALA A 71 11.29 -37.20 -8.72
C ALA A 71 11.56 -35.92 -7.92
N THR A 72 11.07 -34.77 -8.39
CA THR A 72 11.21 -33.49 -7.70
C THR A 72 10.43 -33.48 -6.38
N CYS A 73 9.20 -34.01 -6.39
CA CYS A 73 8.38 -34.09 -5.19
C CYS A 73 9.03 -34.94 -4.10
N ALA A 74 9.77 -36.01 -4.45
CA ALA A 74 10.52 -36.80 -3.48
C ALA A 74 11.58 -35.98 -2.73
N GLU A 75 12.18 -34.97 -3.36
CA GLU A 75 13.14 -34.06 -2.72
C GLU A 75 12.45 -33.15 -1.68
N TYR A 76 11.18 -32.81 -1.88
CA TYR A 76 10.36 -32.04 -0.93
C TYR A 76 9.75 -32.86 0.22
N SER A 77 10.04 -34.16 0.31
CA SER A 77 9.44 -35.05 1.32
C SER A 77 9.65 -34.59 2.77
N SER A 78 10.71 -33.82 3.07
CA SER A 78 10.96 -33.26 4.40
C SER A 78 9.87 -32.26 4.85
N CYS A 79 9.12 -31.67 3.91
CA CYS A 79 8.00 -30.76 4.19
C CYS A 79 6.84 -31.43 4.93
N MET A 80 6.76 -32.75 4.89
CA MET A 80 5.74 -33.51 5.63
C MET A 80 5.85 -33.34 7.15
N ALA A 81 7.00 -32.90 7.68
CA ALA A 81 7.16 -32.56 9.08
C ALA A 81 6.16 -31.48 9.55
N LEU A 82 5.72 -30.58 8.65
CA LEU A 82 4.74 -29.53 8.95
C LEU A 82 3.36 -30.08 9.37
N LYS A 83 3.06 -31.34 9.03
CA LYS A 83 1.81 -31.99 9.41
C LYS A 83 1.75 -32.30 10.91
N GLU A 84 2.88 -32.68 11.50
CA GLU A 84 2.91 -33.26 12.85
C GLU A 84 2.63 -32.23 13.95
N ASP A 85 2.94 -30.95 13.71
CA ASP A 85 2.68 -29.89 14.69
C ASP A 85 1.22 -29.41 14.68
N SER A 86 0.42 -29.77 13.67
CA SER A 86 -0.99 -29.36 13.57
C SER A 86 -1.94 -30.24 14.40
N ALA A 87 -1.47 -31.40 14.90
CA ALA A 87 -2.34 -32.42 15.47
C ALA A 87 -2.48 -32.41 17.00
N ASP A 88 -1.71 -31.60 17.74
CA ASP A 88 -1.56 -31.78 19.20
C ASP A 88 -1.88 -30.54 20.08
N THR A 89 -2.54 -29.51 19.57
CA THR A 89 -3.00 -28.38 20.41
C THR A 89 -4.32 -28.65 21.16
N GLY A 90 -4.66 -29.93 21.38
CA GLY A 90 -5.89 -30.36 22.03
C GLY A 90 -5.71 -31.38 23.14
N GLY A 91 -4.99 -31.06 24.23
CA GLY A 91 -5.09 -31.87 25.44
C GLY A 91 -3.99 -31.71 26.48
N ALA A 92 -4.37 -31.13 27.63
CA ALA A 92 -3.85 -31.38 28.98
C ALA A 92 -2.31 -31.30 29.21
N ALA A 93 -1.92 -30.26 29.94
CA ALA A 93 -0.72 -30.28 30.75
C ALA A 93 -0.81 -31.46 31.74
N ASP A 94 -0.03 -32.51 31.49
CA ASP A 94 0.23 -33.54 32.50
C ASP A 94 1.74 -33.75 32.70
N ASN A 95 2.07 -33.79 33.97
CA ASN A 95 3.38 -33.88 34.58
C ASN A 95 4.29 -34.95 33.94
N ILE A 96 5.48 -34.55 33.48
CA ILE A 96 6.60 -35.48 33.36
C ILE A 96 7.39 -35.44 34.67
N SER A 97 7.08 -36.44 35.49
CA SER A 97 7.92 -36.88 36.60
C SER A 97 9.16 -37.58 36.07
N ASP A 98 10.28 -37.13 36.60
CA ASP A 98 11.58 -37.75 36.61
C ASP A 98 11.52 -39.17 37.24
N SER A 99 12.12 -40.16 36.58
CA SER A 99 12.46 -41.48 37.15
C SER A 99 13.45 -42.19 36.23
N GLY A 100 14.72 -42.15 36.63
CA GLY A 100 15.82 -42.86 35.98
C GLY A 100 15.81 -44.39 36.14
N GLY A 101 16.62 -45.04 35.30
CA GLY A 101 16.97 -46.46 35.39
C GLY A 101 18.22 -46.76 34.56
N SER A 102 19.31 -47.10 35.24
CA SER A 102 20.71 -47.17 34.79
C SER A 102 21.08 -48.35 33.87
N ALA A 103 22.15 -48.18 33.08
CA ALA A 103 23.33 -49.06 33.07
C ALA A 103 24.55 -48.44 32.34
N SER A 104 25.67 -48.29 33.09
CA SER A 104 27.08 -48.60 32.74
C SER A 104 27.67 -48.18 31.38
N SER A 105 28.85 -47.55 31.23
CA SER A 105 30.09 -47.54 32.04
C SER A 105 31.10 -46.48 31.50
N THR A 106 31.96 -45.97 32.41
CA THR A 106 33.38 -45.50 32.23
C THR A 106 33.64 -44.28 31.32
N ASP A 107 34.46 -43.27 31.64
CA ASP A 107 35.49 -43.09 32.66
C ASP A 107 35.93 -41.59 32.73
N SER A 108 36.67 -41.24 33.79
CA SER A 108 37.64 -40.11 33.90
C SER A 108 37.20 -38.71 34.36
N THR A 109 37.06 -38.58 35.68
CA THR A 109 37.73 -37.63 36.61
C THR A 109 38.22 -36.24 36.15
N SER A 110 37.77 -35.18 36.85
CA SER A 110 38.54 -34.14 37.58
C SER A 110 37.55 -33.09 38.18
N ALA A 111 37.20 -33.11 39.48
CA ALA A 111 37.80 -32.29 40.57
C ALA A 111 37.71 -30.76 40.31
N SER A 112 37.15 -29.86 41.13
CA SER A 112 36.83 -29.83 42.58
C SER A 112 35.95 -28.60 42.92
N ALA A 113 35.16 -28.71 44.01
CA ALA A 113 34.79 -27.70 45.03
C ALA A 113 34.04 -26.40 44.59
N ALA A 114 33.05 -25.83 45.31
CA ALA A 114 32.82 -25.75 46.76
C ALA A 114 31.39 -25.22 47.10
N ALA A 115 30.92 -25.52 48.32
CA ALA A 115 29.96 -24.82 49.21
C ALA A 115 28.47 -24.67 48.77
N SER A 116 27.44 -25.19 49.47
CA SER A 116 26.89 -24.81 50.81
C SER A 116 26.28 -23.39 50.78
N GLU A 117 25.06 -23.03 51.22
CA GLU A 117 24.08 -23.51 52.22
C GLU A 117 22.67 -22.99 51.81
N ALA A 118 21.60 -23.78 51.95
CA ALA A 118 20.50 -23.59 52.93
C ALA A 118 20.12 -22.14 53.31
N SER A 119 18.86 -21.75 53.07
CA SER A 119 17.92 -21.42 54.16
C SER A 119 16.54 -21.03 53.62
N SER A 120 15.54 -21.66 54.24
CA SER A 120 14.10 -21.41 54.20
C SER A 120 13.72 -20.10 54.90
N THR A 121 12.59 -19.50 54.47
CA THR A 121 11.52 -18.83 55.25
C THR A 121 10.58 -18.19 54.21
N ASP A 122 9.43 -18.75 53.88
CA ASP A 122 8.15 -18.71 54.62
C ASP A 122 7.73 -17.29 55.03
N SER A 123 6.72 -16.76 54.34
CA SER A 123 5.78 -15.74 54.83
C SER A 123 4.59 -15.65 53.89
N THR A 124 3.53 -16.30 54.32
CA THR A 124 2.13 -16.15 53.93
C THR A 124 1.66 -14.71 54.17
N SER A 125 0.91 -14.14 53.22
CA SER A 125 -0.10 -13.11 53.50
C SER A 125 -1.12 -13.06 52.36
N ALA A 126 -2.32 -13.52 52.68
CA ALA A 126 -3.49 -13.57 51.83
C ALA A 126 -4.08 -12.17 51.59
N SER A 127 -4.64 -11.96 50.41
CA SER A 127 -5.70 -10.97 50.15
C SER A 127 -6.56 -11.50 49.00
N ALA A 128 -7.59 -12.24 49.36
CA ALA A 128 -8.63 -12.70 48.45
C ALA A 128 -9.55 -11.53 48.11
N ALA A 129 -9.49 -11.06 46.87
CA ALA A 129 -10.57 -10.30 46.24
C ALA A 129 -11.26 -11.23 45.26
N ALA A 130 -12.55 -11.45 45.47
CA ALA A 130 -13.40 -12.31 44.68
C ALA A 130 -13.57 -11.75 43.27
N SER A 131 -13.06 -12.47 42.27
CA SER A 131 -13.42 -12.29 40.87
C SER A 131 -14.76 -12.97 40.64
N GLU A 132 -15.82 -12.18 40.53
CA GLU A 132 -17.10 -12.65 39.99
C GLU A 132 -16.91 -12.96 38.50
N ALA A 133 -17.27 -14.18 38.10
CA ALA A 133 -17.30 -14.60 36.72
C ALA A 133 -18.32 -13.73 35.95
N PRO A 134 -18.00 -13.26 34.73
CA PRO A 134 -18.96 -12.51 33.94
C PRO A 134 -20.12 -13.43 33.57
N ALA A 135 -21.33 -12.98 33.90
CA ALA A 135 -22.57 -13.62 33.54
C ALA A 135 -22.60 -13.87 32.03
N THR A 136 -23.00 -15.09 31.65
CA THR A 136 -23.33 -15.50 30.29
C THR A 136 -24.46 -14.62 29.77
N THR A 137 -24.12 -13.52 29.12
CA THR A 137 -25.05 -12.60 28.49
C THR A 137 -25.67 -13.27 27.27
N SER A 138 -26.97 -13.07 27.13
CA SER A 138 -27.86 -13.65 26.14
C SER A 138 -27.28 -13.63 24.72
N ALA A 139 -27.39 -14.77 24.03
CA ALA A 139 -27.10 -14.89 22.61
C ALA A 139 -27.81 -13.78 21.84
N SER A 140 -27.03 -12.78 21.41
CA SER A 140 -27.51 -11.70 20.57
C SER A 140 -27.99 -12.34 19.27
N THR A 141 -29.27 -12.18 18.95
CA THR A 141 -29.86 -12.64 17.70
C THR A 141 -29.14 -11.91 16.57
N VAL A 142 -28.23 -12.62 15.90
CA VAL A 142 -27.55 -12.13 14.69
C VAL A 142 -28.63 -11.70 13.71
N PRO A 143 -28.67 -10.42 13.31
CA PRO A 143 -29.57 -9.99 12.25
C PRO A 143 -29.26 -10.81 10.99
N ASP A 144 -30.29 -11.40 10.40
CA ASP A 144 -30.18 -12.23 9.17
C ASP A 144 -30.03 -11.32 7.92
N ASP A 145 -29.25 -10.25 8.06
CA ASP A 145 -28.99 -9.27 7.00
C ASP A 145 -27.67 -9.53 6.27
N GLY A 146 -26.89 -10.53 6.70
CA GLY A 146 -25.60 -10.88 6.12
C GLY A 146 -24.46 -9.91 6.50
N GLY A 147 -24.74 -8.94 7.36
CA GLY A 147 -23.73 -8.04 7.92
C GLY A 147 -23.03 -8.62 9.15
N PRO A 148 -21.93 -8.00 9.60
CA PRO A 148 -21.34 -8.35 10.89
C PRO A 148 -22.35 -8.06 12.00
N PRO A 149 -22.32 -8.74 13.15
CA PRO A 149 -23.12 -8.33 14.30
C PRO A 149 -22.62 -6.99 14.85
N GLU A 150 -23.43 -6.31 15.66
CA GLU A 150 -22.96 -5.13 16.40
C GLU A 150 -21.99 -5.60 17.50
N PRO A 151 -20.85 -4.91 17.72
CA PRO A 151 -19.87 -5.35 18.70
C PRO A 151 -20.47 -5.35 20.11
N ALA A 152 -20.29 -6.46 20.83
CA ALA A 152 -20.86 -6.66 22.16
C ALA A 152 -20.18 -5.80 23.25
N GLN A 153 -19.04 -5.20 22.94
CA GLN A 153 -18.24 -4.36 23.83
C GLN A 153 -17.73 -3.13 23.07
N ASP A 154 -17.37 -2.08 23.81
CA ASP A 154 -16.74 -0.90 23.21
C ASP A 154 -15.31 -1.23 22.77
N LEU A 155 -15.18 -1.57 21.49
CA LEU A 155 -13.90 -1.90 20.85
C LEU A 155 -12.88 -0.77 20.97
N SER A 156 -13.30 0.50 21.09
CA SER A 156 -12.35 1.61 21.25
C SER A 156 -11.59 1.51 22.57
N SER A 157 -12.23 1.01 23.62
CA SER A 157 -11.60 0.81 24.92
C SER A 157 -10.76 -0.47 24.95
N LEU A 158 -11.28 -1.56 24.37
CA LEU A 158 -10.66 -2.88 24.40
C LEU A 158 -9.44 -2.97 23.46
N CYS A 159 -9.53 -2.36 22.28
CA CYS A 159 -8.55 -2.47 21.21
C CYS A 159 -7.65 -1.23 21.06
N SER A 160 -7.68 -0.29 22.00
CA SER A 160 -6.78 0.85 21.94
C SER A 160 -5.32 0.41 22.03
N MET A 161 -4.44 1.06 21.26
CA MET A 161 -2.99 0.80 21.25
C MET A 161 -2.37 0.79 22.65
N GLU A 162 -2.81 1.68 23.55
CA GLU A 162 -2.32 1.76 24.92
C GLU A 162 -2.70 0.53 25.74
N VAL A 163 -3.87 -0.07 25.50
CA VAL A 163 -4.33 -1.25 26.22
C VAL A 163 -3.68 -2.51 25.65
N ILE A 164 -3.67 -2.68 24.33
CA ILE A 164 -3.12 -3.89 23.69
C ILE A 164 -1.59 -3.98 23.81
N SER A 165 -0.87 -2.85 23.86
CA SER A 165 0.60 -2.86 24.01
C SER A 165 1.07 -3.23 25.42
N ASN A 166 0.20 -3.09 26.42
CA ASN A 166 0.54 -3.30 27.82
C ASN A 166 0.11 -4.67 28.36
N ASN A 167 -0.70 -5.43 27.61
CA ASN A 167 -1.25 -6.70 28.08
C ASN A 167 -1.58 -7.66 26.91
N GLU A 168 -0.79 -8.73 26.76
CA GLU A 168 -1.00 -9.76 25.73
C GLU A 168 -2.37 -10.44 25.86
N ASP A 169 -2.89 -10.66 27.08
CA ASP A 169 -4.21 -11.28 27.28
C ASP A 169 -5.36 -10.40 26.76
N VAL A 170 -5.16 -9.08 26.69
CA VAL A 170 -6.17 -8.15 26.18
C VAL A 170 -6.13 -8.05 24.66
N LEU A 171 -4.97 -8.25 24.05
CA LEU A 171 -4.84 -8.38 22.60
C LEU A 171 -5.72 -9.55 22.11
N ASP A 172 -5.64 -10.73 22.74
CA ASP A 172 -6.48 -11.87 22.40
C ASP A 172 -7.99 -11.59 22.52
N GLN A 173 -8.40 -10.88 23.58
CA GLN A 173 -9.80 -10.46 23.76
C GLN A 173 -10.26 -9.49 22.67
N CYS A 174 -9.42 -8.52 22.32
CA CYS A 174 -9.70 -7.60 21.22
C CYS A 174 -9.84 -8.37 19.91
N ILE A 175 -8.90 -9.26 19.56
CA ILE A 175 -8.93 -10.07 18.34
C ILE A 175 -10.22 -10.88 18.25
N GLN A 176 -10.59 -11.52 19.35
CA GLN A 176 -11.79 -12.34 19.40
C GLN A 176 -13.07 -11.50 19.21
N ALA A 177 -13.12 -10.30 19.79
CA ALA A 177 -14.22 -9.36 19.58
C ALA A 177 -14.26 -8.83 18.12
N CYS A 178 -13.09 -8.63 17.51
CA CYS A 178 -12.91 -8.14 16.16
C CYS A 178 -13.20 -9.18 15.07
N ALA A 179 -13.02 -10.47 15.35
CA ALA A 179 -13.26 -11.55 14.39
C ALA A 179 -14.69 -11.53 13.80
N LEU A 180 -15.67 -11.09 14.59
CA LEU A 180 -17.06 -10.93 14.18
C LEU A 180 -17.26 -9.85 13.10
N GLY A 181 -16.39 -8.85 13.07
CA GLY A 181 -16.37 -7.76 12.09
C GLY A 181 -15.31 -7.92 11.00
N SER A 182 -14.70 -9.10 10.85
CA SER A 182 -13.59 -9.32 9.91
C SER A 182 -13.92 -8.94 8.45
N CYS A 183 -15.18 -9.00 8.02
CA CYS A 183 -15.59 -8.53 6.70
C CYS A 183 -15.46 -7.02 6.49
N CYS A 184 -15.41 -6.22 7.57
CA CYS A 184 -15.28 -4.77 7.49
C CYS A 184 -13.87 -4.32 7.11
N GLY A 185 -12.85 -5.11 7.46
CA GLY A 185 -11.45 -4.87 7.09
C GLY A 185 -11.02 -5.60 5.80
N ALA A 186 -11.86 -6.49 5.27
CA ALA A 186 -11.56 -7.19 4.03
C ALA A 186 -11.62 -6.25 2.83
N SER A 187 -10.76 -6.49 1.83
CA SER A 187 -10.75 -5.78 0.56
C SER A 187 -11.54 -6.52 -0.54
N GLY A 188 -11.99 -5.78 -1.54
CA GLY A 188 -12.68 -6.32 -2.71
C GLY A 188 -14.05 -6.95 -2.41
N ALA A 189 -14.38 -8.05 -3.11
CA ALA A 189 -15.69 -8.71 -3.03
C ALA A 189 -15.99 -9.38 -1.67
N LYS A 190 -15.00 -9.45 -0.77
CA LYS A 190 -15.17 -9.95 0.60
C LYS A 190 -15.44 -8.82 1.61
N SER A 191 -15.32 -7.57 1.17
CA SER A 191 -15.63 -6.41 2.00
C SER A 191 -17.13 -6.28 2.17
N CYS A 192 -17.60 -6.23 3.40
CA CYS A 192 -18.99 -5.88 3.72
C CYS A 192 -19.16 -4.37 3.99
N TYR A 193 -18.08 -3.58 3.87
CA TYR A 193 -18.07 -2.17 4.25
C TYR A 193 -19.05 -1.30 3.45
N ALA A 194 -19.24 -1.60 2.17
CA ALA A 194 -20.14 -0.85 1.29
C ALA A 194 -21.62 -0.99 1.70
N ASP A 195 -22.01 -2.17 2.16
CA ASP A 195 -23.39 -2.48 2.53
C ASP A 195 -23.68 -2.17 4.01
N PHE A 196 -22.65 -2.17 4.87
CA PHE A 196 -22.79 -2.02 6.33
C PHE A 196 -21.85 -0.96 6.90
N THR A 197 -21.72 0.18 6.23
CA THR A 197 -20.74 1.24 6.59
C THR A 197 -20.82 1.67 8.05
N GLU A 198 -22.01 1.96 8.58
CA GLU A 198 -22.19 2.43 9.96
C GLU A 198 -21.78 1.36 10.99
N ARG A 199 -22.13 0.09 10.73
CA ARG A 199 -21.74 -1.03 11.58
C ARG A 199 -20.25 -1.30 11.47
N CYS A 200 -19.66 -1.19 10.28
CA CYS A 200 -18.22 -1.34 10.09
C CYS A 200 -17.39 -0.22 10.71
N GLN A 201 -17.93 0.99 10.84
CA GLN A 201 -17.25 2.06 11.59
C GLN A 201 -17.07 1.70 13.07
N SER A 202 -17.98 0.92 13.67
CA SER A 202 -17.82 0.45 15.05
C SER A 202 -16.66 -0.54 15.24
N TYR A 203 -16.21 -1.18 14.16
CA TYR A 203 -15.06 -2.09 14.12
C TYR A 203 -13.73 -1.41 13.76
N THR A 204 -13.72 -0.09 13.51
CA THR A 204 -12.47 0.64 13.17
C THR A 204 -11.32 0.42 14.17
N PRO A 205 -11.55 0.36 15.50
CA PRO A 205 -10.48 0.09 16.48
C PRO A 205 -9.79 -1.27 16.31
N CYS A 206 -10.41 -2.21 15.60
CA CYS A 206 -9.83 -3.52 15.33
C CYS A 206 -8.64 -3.48 14.37
N ASN A 207 -8.53 -2.44 13.55
CA ASN A 207 -7.41 -2.29 12.62
C ASN A 207 -6.09 -2.25 13.39
N ASP A 208 -6.04 -1.54 14.52
CA ASP A 208 -4.85 -1.43 15.37
C ASP A 208 -4.41 -2.81 15.92
N ALA A 209 -5.37 -3.66 16.31
CA ALA A 209 -5.06 -4.99 16.83
C ALA A 209 -4.62 -5.98 15.75
N TYR A 210 -5.21 -5.91 14.55
CA TYR A 210 -4.74 -6.69 13.40
C TYR A 210 -3.34 -6.25 12.96
N ASP A 211 -3.04 -4.95 13.05
CA ASP A 211 -1.70 -4.42 12.79
C ASP A 211 -0.67 -4.97 13.78
N VAL A 212 -0.99 -5.02 15.08
CA VAL A 212 -0.11 -5.63 16.10
C VAL A 212 0.09 -7.14 15.85
N LEU A 213 -0.98 -7.90 15.58
CA LEU A 213 -0.94 -9.34 15.31
C LEU A 213 -0.06 -9.71 14.11
N MET A 214 -0.16 -8.91 13.04
CA MET A 214 0.58 -9.16 11.81
C MET A 214 2.04 -8.69 11.91
N GLY A 215 2.52 -8.35 13.12
CA GLY A 215 3.84 -7.78 13.33
C GLY A 215 4.02 -6.43 12.63
N GLN A 216 2.92 -5.77 12.26
CA GLN A 216 2.91 -4.46 11.62
C GLN A 216 2.83 -3.35 12.67
N THR A 217 3.76 -3.33 13.62
CA THR A 217 3.88 -2.17 14.54
C THR A 217 4.24 -0.87 13.82
N HIS A 218 4.50 -0.91 12.50
CA HIS A 218 4.41 0.24 11.61
C HIS A 218 3.40 -0.10 10.51
N ALA A 219 2.14 0.28 10.71
CA ALA A 219 1.11 0.27 9.69
C ALA A 219 1.69 0.82 8.38
N MET A 220 1.34 0.20 7.25
CA MET A 220 1.60 0.87 5.97
C MET A 220 1.06 2.29 6.08
N PRO A 221 1.86 3.32 5.73
CA PRO A 221 1.38 4.68 5.81
C PRO A 221 0.08 4.77 5.01
N PRO A 222 -0.93 5.51 5.48
CA PRO A 222 -2.17 5.64 4.73
C PRO A 222 -1.89 6.29 3.38
N LEU A 223 -2.77 6.09 2.40
CA LEU A 223 -2.66 6.77 1.11
C LEU A 223 -2.52 8.28 1.32
N ALA A 224 -1.49 8.87 0.70
CA ALA A 224 -1.23 10.30 0.83
C ALA A 224 -2.44 11.10 0.32
N ALA A 225 -2.83 12.13 1.06
CA ALA A 225 -3.92 13.01 0.64
C ALA A 225 -3.60 13.70 -0.69
N GLU A 226 -4.57 13.82 -1.59
CA GLU A 226 -4.36 14.40 -2.94
C GLU A 226 -3.81 15.83 -2.90
N THR A 227 -4.08 16.58 -1.82
CA THR A 227 -3.61 17.95 -1.62
C THR A 227 -2.16 18.04 -1.13
N ILE A 228 -1.50 16.93 -0.80
CA ILE A 228 -0.15 16.92 -0.23
C ILE A 228 0.88 17.55 -1.18
N GLY A 229 0.73 17.34 -2.49
CA GLY A 229 1.61 17.96 -3.50
C GLY A 229 1.50 19.49 -3.52
N THR A 230 0.29 20.02 -3.31
CA THR A 230 0.07 21.47 -3.22
C THR A 230 0.48 22.04 -1.86
N ALA A 231 0.17 21.34 -0.76
CA ALA A 231 0.47 21.81 0.59
C ALA A 231 1.97 21.77 0.91
N CYS A 232 2.67 20.78 0.37
CA CYS A 232 4.10 20.59 0.55
C CYS A 232 4.96 21.16 -0.58
N SER A 233 4.38 21.89 -1.54
CA SER A 233 5.20 22.58 -2.53
C SER A 233 6.13 23.61 -1.86
N TYR A 234 7.28 23.90 -2.47
CA TYR A 234 8.17 24.95 -1.97
C TYR A 234 7.49 26.30 -1.81
N GLU A 235 6.58 26.66 -2.74
CA GLU A 235 5.79 27.88 -2.67
C GLU A 235 4.93 27.90 -1.40
N SER A 236 4.21 26.82 -1.13
CA SER A 236 3.36 26.71 0.06
C SER A 236 4.17 26.73 1.34
N ILE A 237 5.27 25.96 1.40
CA ILE A 237 6.15 25.91 2.57
C ILE A 237 6.77 27.30 2.86
N SER A 238 7.17 28.06 1.82
CA SER A 238 7.77 29.39 1.98
C SER A 238 6.80 30.46 2.53
N GLN A 239 5.49 30.29 2.29
CA GLN A 239 4.47 31.30 2.62
C GLN A 239 3.79 31.10 3.98
N SER A 240 4.20 30.09 4.77
CA SER A 240 3.64 29.62 6.07
C SER A 240 2.97 28.25 6.03
N GLY A 241 2.99 27.55 4.89
CA GLY A 241 2.39 26.22 4.73
C GLY A 241 3.19 25.09 5.39
N THR A 242 4.32 25.37 6.04
CA THR A 242 5.19 24.36 6.65
C THR A 242 4.45 23.48 7.66
N SER A 243 3.64 24.06 8.55
CA SER A 243 2.90 23.30 9.56
C SER A 243 1.81 22.43 8.95
N GLN A 244 1.17 22.89 7.88
CA GLN A 244 0.16 22.12 7.15
C GLN A 244 0.83 20.94 6.42
N CYS A 245 1.96 21.19 5.75
CA CYS A 245 2.74 20.12 5.14
C CYS A 245 3.24 19.10 6.18
N MET A 246 3.82 19.54 7.31
CA MET A 246 4.26 18.64 8.38
C MET A 246 3.14 17.72 8.87
N ASN A 247 1.95 18.26 9.14
CA ASN A 247 0.80 17.47 9.59
C ASN A 247 0.40 16.39 8.57
N MET A 248 0.42 16.71 7.28
CA MET A 248 0.09 15.76 6.23
C MET A 248 1.19 14.71 6.02
N CYS A 249 2.44 15.08 6.29
CA CYS A 249 3.59 14.20 6.12
C CYS A 249 3.89 13.32 7.32
N GLU A 250 3.36 13.65 8.50
CA GLU A 250 3.59 12.90 9.74
C GLU A 250 3.24 11.42 9.60
N GLN A 251 2.14 11.12 8.91
CA GLN A 251 1.66 9.76 8.68
C GLN A 251 2.53 8.98 7.67
N GLY A 252 3.33 9.67 6.85
CA GLY A 252 4.20 9.09 5.83
C GLY A 252 5.70 9.29 6.09
N LEU A 253 6.09 9.70 7.30
CA LEU A 253 7.51 9.94 7.65
C LEU A 253 8.41 8.75 7.33
N CYS A 254 7.90 7.53 7.53
CA CYS A 254 8.68 6.33 7.26
C CYS A 254 9.07 6.18 5.78
N CYS A 255 8.29 6.77 4.85
CA CYS A 255 8.56 6.75 3.42
C CYS A 255 9.74 7.64 3.04
N ILE A 256 9.97 8.71 3.81
CA ILE A 256 11.03 9.69 3.54
C ILE A 256 12.37 9.13 4.00
N ASP A 257 12.39 8.49 5.17
CA ASP A 257 13.62 7.94 5.77
C ASP A 257 13.89 6.49 5.35
N ASN A 258 13.06 5.92 4.46
CA ASN A 258 13.06 4.51 4.07
C ASN A 258 12.99 3.55 5.26
N THR A 259 12.39 3.98 6.38
CA THR A 259 12.23 3.15 7.58
C THR A 259 10.99 2.26 7.51
N CYS A 260 10.05 2.50 6.57
CA CYS A 260 8.89 1.61 6.40
C CYS A 260 9.27 0.15 6.06
N LEU A 261 10.49 -0.06 5.54
CA LEU A 261 11.03 -1.38 5.17
C LEU A 261 11.96 -1.98 6.22
N LYS A 262 12.34 -1.24 7.27
CA LYS A 262 13.18 -1.81 8.32
C LYS A 262 12.39 -2.88 9.05
N ASP A 263 13.02 -4.04 9.21
CA ASP A 263 12.52 -5.19 10.00
C ASP A 263 11.34 -5.97 9.39
N LYS A 264 10.93 -5.68 8.14
CA LYS A 264 9.87 -6.44 7.45
C LYS A 264 10.41 -7.47 6.46
N ILE A 265 9.72 -8.62 6.37
CA ILE A 265 9.93 -9.60 5.30
C ILE A 265 9.48 -8.94 3.99
N GLN A 266 10.43 -8.68 3.10
CA GLN A 266 10.19 -8.02 1.83
C GLN A 266 9.63 -9.03 0.82
N THR A 267 8.31 -9.20 0.79
CA THR A 267 7.68 -9.79 -0.38
C THR A 267 7.68 -8.75 -1.52
N PRO A 268 7.88 -9.14 -2.78
CA PRO A 268 7.86 -8.21 -3.91
C PRO A 268 6.56 -7.40 -3.99
N ASP A 269 5.43 -8.03 -3.66
CA ASP A 269 4.10 -7.39 -3.68
C ASP A 269 4.00 -6.29 -2.62
N PHE A 270 4.47 -6.55 -1.40
CA PHE A 270 4.48 -5.55 -0.33
C PHE A 270 5.38 -4.36 -0.68
N VAL A 271 6.56 -4.61 -1.25
CA VAL A 271 7.48 -3.54 -1.67
C VAL A 271 6.84 -2.68 -2.78
N ASN A 272 6.13 -3.30 -3.72
CA ASN A 272 5.46 -2.58 -4.80
C ASN A 272 4.29 -1.72 -4.28
N GLU A 273 3.48 -2.26 -3.38
CA GLU A 273 2.37 -1.53 -2.75
C GLU A 273 2.88 -0.36 -1.92
N LEU A 274 3.89 -0.61 -1.07
CA LEU A 274 4.53 0.41 -0.25
C LEU A 274 5.19 1.50 -1.12
N ASN A 275 5.85 1.14 -2.22
CA ASN A 275 6.39 2.12 -3.15
C ASN A 275 5.30 2.99 -3.79
N GLY A 276 4.14 2.40 -4.09
CA GLY A 276 2.97 3.14 -4.60
C GLY A 276 2.49 4.19 -3.60
N ILE A 277 2.33 3.78 -2.34
CA ILE A 277 1.93 4.67 -1.25
C ILE A 277 2.98 5.75 -0.99
N CYS A 278 4.25 5.36 -0.84
CA CYS A 278 5.35 6.26 -0.53
C CYS A 278 5.63 7.27 -1.64
N SER A 279 5.32 6.94 -2.90
CA SER A 279 5.39 7.89 -4.01
C SER A 279 4.44 9.09 -3.79
N GLY A 280 3.28 8.87 -3.16
CA GLY A 280 2.35 9.94 -2.79
C GLY A 280 2.92 10.92 -1.75
N TYR A 281 3.80 10.44 -0.87
CA TYR A 281 4.49 11.27 0.13
C TYR A 281 5.79 11.91 -0.39
N SER A 282 6.16 11.72 -1.66
CA SER A 282 7.36 12.34 -2.23
C SER A 282 7.44 13.88 -2.03
N PRO A 283 6.34 14.66 -2.03
CA PRO A 283 6.40 16.10 -1.74
C PRO A 283 6.87 16.42 -0.31
N CYS A 284 6.72 15.51 0.64
CA CYS A 284 7.17 15.71 2.01
C CYS A 284 8.68 15.83 2.15
N SER A 285 9.44 15.34 1.17
CA SER A 285 10.90 15.50 1.14
C SER A 285 11.35 16.97 1.23
N PHE A 286 10.49 17.92 0.85
CA PHE A 286 10.76 19.35 0.96
C PHE A 286 10.83 19.86 2.41
N LEU A 287 10.30 19.12 3.39
CA LEU A 287 10.43 19.42 4.82
C LEU A 287 11.86 19.22 5.34
N ASN A 288 12.65 18.33 4.71
CA ASN A 288 14.06 18.11 5.05
C ASN A 288 14.99 19.20 4.49
N GLY A 289 14.42 20.24 3.89
CA GLY A 289 15.14 21.32 3.24
C GLY A 289 15.60 20.96 1.82
N MET A 290 16.07 21.97 1.08
CA MET A 290 16.65 21.72 -0.23
C MET A 290 17.93 20.88 -0.11
N PRO A 291 18.09 19.84 -0.94
CA PRO A 291 19.34 19.11 -0.99
C PRO A 291 20.47 20.05 -1.45
N PRO A 292 21.69 19.90 -0.91
CA PRO A 292 22.85 20.59 -1.46
C PRO A 292 23.12 20.10 -2.89
N PRO A 293 23.72 20.93 -3.76
CA PRO A 293 24.05 20.51 -5.11
C PRO A 293 25.02 19.32 -5.07
N PRO A 294 24.83 18.33 -5.96
CA PRO A 294 25.76 17.22 -6.05
C PRO A 294 27.16 17.75 -6.40
N ASN A 295 28.20 17.15 -5.83
CA ASN A 295 29.60 17.62 -5.98
C ASN A 295 30.06 17.69 -7.45
N ASN A 296 29.41 16.95 -8.34
CA ASN A 296 29.67 16.91 -9.78
C ASN A 296 28.63 17.70 -10.60
N ILE A 297 27.85 18.61 -10.01
CA ILE A 297 26.83 19.39 -10.72
C ILE A 297 27.43 20.15 -11.92
N ALA A 298 28.67 20.63 -11.81
CA ALA A 298 29.38 21.27 -12.92
C ALA A 298 29.57 20.34 -14.13
N GLN A 299 29.79 19.05 -13.89
CA GLN A 299 29.92 18.04 -14.94
C GLN A 299 28.54 17.62 -15.47
N ILE A 300 27.58 17.39 -14.57
CA ILE A 300 26.19 17.03 -14.93
C ILE A 300 25.56 18.13 -15.81
N CYS A 301 25.75 19.39 -15.41
CA CYS A 301 25.23 20.58 -16.10
C CYS A 301 26.22 21.21 -17.08
N SER A 302 27.26 20.49 -17.50
CA SER A 302 28.13 20.93 -18.59
C SER A 302 27.35 21.12 -19.90
N ASN A 303 26.27 20.35 -20.09
CA ASN A 303 25.25 20.60 -21.09
C ASN A 303 23.91 20.95 -20.39
N PRO A 304 23.47 22.22 -20.43
CA PRO A 304 22.27 22.67 -19.73
C PRO A 304 20.97 22.07 -20.27
N ILE A 305 21.00 21.47 -21.45
CA ILE A 305 19.84 20.83 -22.10
C ILE A 305 19.82 19.32 -21.83
N SER A 306 20.84 18.77 -21.16
CA SER A 306 20.84 17.35 -20.80
C SER A 306 19.68 17.05 -19.83
N GLY A 307 19.01 15.92 -20.03
CA GLY A 307 17.93 15.47 -19.14
C GLY A 307 18.39 15.36 -17.68
N SER A 308 19.64 14.97 -17.46
CA SER A 308 20.25 14.89 -16.13
C SER A 308 20.41 16.25 -15.47
N CYS A 309 20.87 17.28 -16.19
CA CYS A 309 20.93 18.64 -15.65
C CYS A 309 19.54 19.18 -15.35
N ASN A 310 18.59 18.98 -16.27
CA ASN A 310 17.22 19.45 -16.07
C ASN A 310 16.56 18.78 -14.85
N ALA A 311 16.81 17.49 -14.62
CA ALA A 311 16.33 16.77 -13.45
C ALA A 311 16.92 17.29 -12.13
N VAL A 312 18.19 17.71 -12.12
CA VAL A 312 18.83 18.31 -10.93
C VAL A 312 18.34 19.75 -10.70
N CYS A 313 18.15 20.51 -11.77
CA CYS A 313 17.73 21.91 -11.70
C CYS A 313 16.22 22.07 -11.48
N SER A 314 15.39 21.09 -11.84
CA SER A 314 13.96 21.12 -11.57
C SER A 314 13.66 21.04 -10.08
N THR A 315 14.47 20.30 -9.31
CA THR A 315 14.36 20.16 -7.85
C THR A 315 14.53 21.49 -7.11
N VAL A 316 15.26 22.43 -7.72
CA VAL A 316 15.51 23.78 -7.19
C VAL A 316 14.92 24.87 -8.10
N SER A 317 13.97 24.52 -8.97
CA SER A 317 13.38 25.46 -9.93
C SER A 317 12.74 26.67 -9.24
N CYS A 318 12.20 26.48 -8.03
CA CYS A 318 11.67 27.57 -7.20
C CYS A 318 12.72 28.63 -6.84
N CYS A 319 14.02 28.31 -6.85
CA CYS A 319 15.09 29.30 -6.58
C CYS A 319 15.19 30.37 -7.68
N PHE A 320 14.67 30.08 -8.88
CA PHE A 320 14.92 30.89 -10.08
C PHE A 320 13.65 31.48 -10.71
N GLN A 321 12.49 31.33 -10.06
CA GLN A 321 11.26 31.95 -10.53
C GLN A 321 11.20 33.45 -10.17
N ASP A 322 10.66 34.27 -11.07
CA ASP A 322 10.56 35.73 -10.91
C ASP A 322 9.51 36.16 -9.85
N GLN A 323 8.58 35.27 -9.46
CA GLN A 323 7.61 35.52 -8.40
C GLN A 323 7.50 34.30 -7.46
N GLY A 324 7.52 34.54 -6.15
CA GLY A 324 7.33 33.48 -5.14
C GLY A 324 8.51 32.53 -4.96
N SER A 325 9.75 32.99 -5.21
CA SER A 325 10.90 32.10 -5.09
C SER A 325 11.10 31.60 -3.65
N CYS A 326 11.43 30.33 -3.52
CA CYS A 326 11.88 29.71 -2.27
C CYS A 326 13.27 30.22 -1.81
N TYR A 327 13.78 31.27 -2.46
CA TYR A 327 15.08 31.87 -2.16
C TYR A 327 15.12 32.41 -0.71
N GLN A 328 14.02 33.02 -0.25
CA GLN A 328 13.87 33.38 1.16
C GLN A 328 13.81 32.12 2.03
N GLY A 329 14.88 31.87 2.78
CA GLY A 329 15.05 30.69 3.64
C GLY A 329 16.07 29.67 3.12
N TYR A 330 16.37 29.67 1.82
CA TYR A 330 17.32 28.74 1.19
C TYR A 330 18.40 29.44 0.35
N GLU A 331 18.66 30.71 0.62
CA GLU A 331 19.66 31.57 -0.05
C GLU A 331 20.98 30.86 -0.34
N ALA A 332 21.60 30.25 0.66
CA ALA A 332 22.89 29.58 0.50
C ALA A 332 22.81 28.40 -0.50
N VAL A 333 21.72 27.63 -0.46
CA VAL A 333 21.52 26.50 -1.38
C VAL A 333 21.20 27.02 -2.77
N CYS A 334 20.27 27.96 -2.91
CA CYS A 334 19.94 28.57 -4.20
C CYS A 334 21.17 29.21 -4.88
N GLU A 335 22.02 29.93 -4.14
CA GLU A 335 23.27 30.50 -4.67
C GLU A 335 24.26 29.42 -5.10
N SER A 336 24.27 28.25 -4.45
CA SER A 336 25.15 27.14 -4.86
C SER A 336 24.70 26.46 -6.17
N TYR A 337 23.39 26.47 -6.47
CA TYR A 337 22.85 25.96 -7.75
C TYR A 337 22.87 27.01 -8.86
N ARG A 338 22.89 28.30 -8.52
CA ARG A 338 22.79 29.43 -9.46
C ARG A 338 23.76 29.38 -10.65
N PRO A 339 25.06 28.99 -10.49
CA PRO A 339 25.99 28.95 -11.61
C PRO A 339 25.65 27.91 -12.67
N PHE A 340 24.83 26.91 -12.32
CA PHE A 340 24.57 25.73 -13.14
C PHE A 340 23.14 25.70 -13.67
N CYS A 341 22.17 26.17 -12.87
CA CYS A 341 20.74 26.01 -13.13
C CYS A 341 20.02 27.26 -13.59
N VAL A 342 20.62 28.45 -13.45
CA VAL A 342 20.10 29.62 -14.16
C VAL A 342 20.36 29.34 -15.62
N ALA A 343 19.31 28.94 -16.35
CA ALA A 343 19.34 28.89 -17.80
C ALA A 343 20.00 30.18 -18.26
N THR A 344 21.21 30.10 -18.80
CA THR A 344 21.85 31.24 -19.46
C THR A 344 20.80 31.70 -20.43
N LYS A 345 20.11 32.81 -20.13
CA LYS A 345 19.07 33.38 -21.00
C LYS A 345 19.65 33.27 -22.38
N ALA A 346 19.04 32.45 -23.24
CA ALA A 346 19.58 32.13 -24.56
C ALA A 346 20.12 33.45 -25.12
N PRO A 347 21.44 33.54 -25.43
CA PRO A 347 22.11 34.81 -25.65
C PRO A 347 21.19 35.61 -26.54
N THR A 348 20.64 36.70 -26.01
CA THR A 348 19.63 37.50 -26.70
C THR A 348 20.12 37.61 -28.12
N PRO A 349 19.40 37.04 -29.12
CA PRO A 349 19.91 36.96 -30.48
C PRO A 349 20.44 38.35 -30.78
N ARG A 350 21.76 38.45 -31.04
CA ARG A 350 22.40 39.75 -31.28
C ARG A 350 21.43 40.52 -32.15
N PRO A 351 21.04 41.75 -31.76
CA PRO A 351 20.10 42.51 -32.57
C PRO A 351 20.55 42.37 -34.00
N ILE A 352 19.77 41.69 -34.83
CA ILE A 352 20.06 41.61 -36.25
C ILE A 352 20.00 43.08 -36.63
N THR A 353 21.16 43.69 -36.82
CA THR A 353 21.25 45.07 -37.29
C THR A 353 20.37 45.09 -38.53
N PRO A 354 19.19 45.73 -38.50
CA PRO A 354 18.33 45.73 -39.67
C PRO A 354 19.17 46.33 -40.79
N ALA A 355 19.20 45.67 -41.94
CA ALA A 355 19.84 46.20 -43.13
C ALA A 355 19.41 47.67 -43.28
N PRO A 356 20.35 48.59 -43.59
CA PRO A 356 20.09 50.02 -43.61
C PRO A 356 18.84 50.30 -44.44
N LYS A 357 17.77 50.74 -43.77
CA LYS A 357 16.58 51.24 -44.45
C LYS A 357 17.02 52.38 -45.37
N PRO A 358 16.56 52.41 -46.64
CA PRO A 358 16.75 53.56 -47.50
C PRO A 358 16.34 54.84 -46.77
N TYR A 359 17.20 55.85 -46.85
CA TYR A 359 17.04 57.16 -46.26
C TYR A 359 15.63 57.71 -46.56
N PRO A 360 14.80 58.02 -45.56
CA PRO A 360 13.54 58.69 -45.81
C PRO A 360 13.82 60.14 -46.22
N THR A 361 13.28 60.51 -47.38
CA THR A 361 13.16 61.87 -47.89
C THR A 361 12.61 62.80 -46.79
N PRO A 362 13.16 64.02 -46.61
CA PRO A 362 12.70 64.94 -45.58
C PRO A 362 11.22 65.29 -45.80
N GLN A 363 10.35 64.96 -44.82
CA GLN A 363 8.99 65.47 -44.80
C GLN A 363 8.95 66.88 -44.18
N PRO A 364 8.04 67.77 -44.65
CA PRO A 364 7.88 69.12 -44.15
C PRO A 364 7.44 69.14 -42.68
N VAL A 365 8.03 70.06 -41.92
CA VAL A 365 7.70 70.34 -40.52
C VAL A 365 6.30 70.95 -40.43
N THR A 366 5.36 70.23 -39.81
CA THR A 366 4.06 70.76 -39.40
C THR A 366 4.15 71.32 -37.97
N PRO A 367 3.60 72.52 -37.68
CA PRO A 367 3.65 73.13 -36.35
C PRO A 367 2.89 72.31 -35.29
N GLN A 368 3.45 72.23 -34.09
CA GLN A 368 2.84 71.53 -32.94
C GLN A 368 1.50 72.17 -32.51
N PRO A 369 0.46 71.37 -32.23
CA PRO A 369 -0.73 71.83 -31.53
C PRO A 369 -0.46 71.97 -30.03
N VAL A 370 -0.90 73.10 -29.48
CA VAL A 370 -0.86 73.45 -28.06
C VAL A 370 -1.64 72.43 -27.23
N THR A 371 -1.03 71.91 -26.18
CA THR A 371 -1.64 70.97 -25.23
C THR A 371 -2.66 71.73 -24.36
N PRO A 372 -3.95 71.33 -24.31
CA PRO A 372 -4.91 71.92 -23.38
C PRO A 372 -4.69 71.44 -21.94
N ARG A 373 -4.96 72.37 -21.03
CA ARG A 373 -4.81 72.33 -19.56
C ARG A 373 -5.60 71.17 -18.92
N PRO A 374 -5.08 70.54 -17.84
CA PRO A 374 -5.70 69.38 -17.21
C PRO A 374 -7.10 69.69 -16.64
N THR A 375 -8.03 68.80 -16.95
CA THR A 375 -9.42 68.78 -16.48
C THR A 375 -9.45 68.45 -14.97
N PRO A 376 -10.30 69.12 -14.16
CA PRO A 376 -10.45 68.81 -12.74
C PRO A 376 -11.00 67.39 -12.52
N TRP A 377 -10.45 66.70 -11.52
CA TRP A 377 -10.88 65.38 -11.07
C TRP A 377 -12.35 65.39 -10.62
N PRO A 378 -13.13 64.34 -10.93
CA PRO A 378 -14.50 64.21 -10.45
C PRO A 378 -14.53 63.94 -8.93
N ILE A 379 -15.47 64.61 -8.28
CA ILE A 379 -15.81 64.55 -6.85
C ILE A 379 -16.27 63.12 -6.50
N PRO A 380 -15.83 62.55 -5.36
CA PRO A 380 -16.27 61.22 -4.94
C PRO A 380 -17.79 61.19 -4.67
N TRP A 381 -18.47 60.21 -5.28
CA TRP A 381 -19.88 59.91 -5.05
C TRP A 381 -20.13 59.44 -3.61
N PRO A 382 -21.31 59.74 -3.03
CA PRO A 382 -21.67 59.29 -1.70
C PRO A 382 -21.77 57.77 -1.65
N THR A 383 -21.09 57.18 -0.67
CA THR A 383 -21.16 55.76 -0.32
C THR A 383 -22.61 55.40 0.04
N PRO A 384 -23.21 54.36 -0.57
CA PRO A 384 -24.52 53.87 -0.15
C PRO A 384 -24.46 53.39 1.32
N GLN A 385 -25.41 53.81 2.14
CA GLN A 385 -25.60 53.27 3.48
C GLN A 385 -25.82 51.75 3.42
N PRO A 386 -25.31 50.98 4.40
CA PRO A 386 -25.50 49.55 4.47
C PRO A 386 -26.98 49.20 4.57
N THR A 387 -27.44 48.40 3.60
CA THR A 387 -28.76 47.78 3.60
C THR A 387 -28.85 46.84 4.82
N PRO A 388 -29.91 46.91 5.64
CA PRO A 388 -30.12 45.96 6.72
C PRO A 388 -30.22 44.53 6.15
N TRP A 389 -29.46 43.62 6.77
CA TRP A 389 -29.45 42.20 6.44
C TRP A 389 -30.87 41.61 6.51
N PRO A 390 -31.24 40.73 5.57
CA PRO A 390 -32.52 40.03 5.64
C PRO A 390 -32.57 39.15 6.90
N VAL A 391 -33.63 39.33 7.68
CA VAL A 391 -33.98 38.46 8.80
C VAL A 391 -34.18 37.06 8.25
N THR A 392 -33.35 36.12 8.68
CA THR A 392 -33.51 34.69 8.39
C THR A 392 -34.86 34.23 8.94
N PRO A 393 -35.80 33.74 8.11
CA PRO A 393 -37.03 33.16 8.63
C PRO A 393 -36.70 31.96 9.51
N GLN A 394 -37.24 31.98 10.73
CA GLN A 394 -37.13 30.89 11.69
C GLN A 394 -37.68 29.60 11.05
N PRO A 395 -36.96 28.47 11.13
CA PRO A 395 -37.37 27.22 10.48
C PRO A 395 -38.73 26.77 11.02
N THR A 396 -39.67 26.60 10.10
CA THR A 396 -40.98 26.00 10.35
C THR A 396 -40.77 24.59 10.92
N PRO A 397 -41.48 24.19 11.99
CA PRO A 397 -41.42 22.82 12.49
C PRO A 397 -41.79 21.84 11.36
N TRP A 398 -40.90 20.88 11.11
CA TRP A 398 -41.16 19.80 10.17
C TRP A 398 -42.41 19.02 10.59
N PRO A 399 -43.30 18.67 9.65
CA PRO A 399 -44.45 17.83 9.96
C PRO A 399 -43.97 16.46 10.44
N THR A 400 -44.47 16.04 11.60
CA THR A 400 -44.31 14.69 12.13
C THR A 400 -44.77 13.67 11.07
N PRO A 401 -43.89 12.77 10.60
CA PRO A 401 -44.29 11.73 9.65
C PRO A 401 -45.35 10.83 10.27
N GLN A 402 -46.48 10.65 9.57
CA GLN A 402 -47.43 9.60 9.92
C GLN A 402 -46.80 8.22 9.68
N PRO A 403 -47.19 7.18 10.45
CA PRO A 403 -46.70 5.82 10.25
C PRO A 403 -47.08 5.31 8.85
N ILE A 404 -46.08 5.16 7.98
CA ILE A 404 -46.24 4.48 6.70
C ILE A 404 -46.17 2.98 6.99
N ALA A 405 -47.23 2.27 6.61
CA ALA A 405 -47.26 0.81 6.62
C ALA A 405 -46.10 0.23 5.78
N PRO A 406 -45.53 -0.92 6.15
CA PRO A 406 -44.39 -1.50 5.46
C PRO A 406 -44.76 -1.86 4.02
N VAL A 407 -44.25 -1.07 3.07
CA VAL A 407 -44.22 -1.42 1.65
C VAL A 407 -42.89 -2.11 1.42
N SER A 408 -42.94 -3.35 0.93
CA SER A 408 -41.76 -4.14 0.55
C SER A 408 -40.86 -3.32 -0.38
N PRO A 409 -39.56 -3.21 -0.10
CA PRO A 409 -38.66 -2.42 -0.92
C PRO A 409 -38.52 -3.04 -2.32
N PRO A 410 -38.51 -2.20 -3.38
CA PRO A 410 -38.20 -2.66 -4.73
C PRO A 410 -36.73 -3.09 -4.78
N VAL A 411 -36.50 -4.30 -5.32
CA VAL A 411 -35.19 -4.88 -5.60
C VAL A 411 -34.35 -3.85 -6.40
N PRO A 412 -33.21 -3.39 -5.87
CA PRO A 412 -32.29 -2.53 -6.61
C PRO A 412 -31.67 -3.31 -7.77
N PRO A 413 -31.45 -2.68 -8.94
CA PRO A 413 -30.73 -3.34 -10.03
C PRO A 413 -29.29 -3.62 -9.62
N GLU A 414 -28.87 -4.88 -9.76
CA GLU A 414 -27.49 -5.35 -9.61
C GLU A 414 -26.52 -4.40 -10.32
N SER A 415 -25.74 -3.65 -9.54
CA SER A 415 -24.54 -2.98 -10.04
C SER A 415 -23.46 -4.04 -10.17
N THR A 416 -23.51 -4.79 -11.27
CA THR A 416 -22.42 -5.62 -11.73
C THR A 416 -21.25 -4.69 -12.08
N SER A 417 -20.31 -4.52 -11.15
CA SER A 417 -18.97 -3.99 -11.40
C SER A 417 -18.25 -4.96 -12.34
N THR A 418 -18.62 -4.89 -13.61
CA THR A 418 -17.92 -5.59 -14.68
C THR A 418 -16.62 -4.85 -14.88
N ASN A 419 -15.51 -5.53 -14.55
CA ASN A 419 -14.15 -5.15 -14.95
C ASN A 419 -14.11 -5.03 -16.48
N PHE A 420 -14.57 -3.91 -17.03
CA PHE A 420 -14.62 -3.67 -18.46
C PHE A 420 -13.30 -3.05 -18.89
N ILE A 421 -12.50 -3.79 -19.64
CA ILE A 421 -11.27 -3.27 -20.22
C ILE A 421 -11.67 -2.48 -21.47
N PRO A 422 -11.42 -1.16 -21.54
CA PRO A 422 -11.73 -0.41 -22.74
C PRO A 422 -10.87 -0.91 -23.91
N PRO A 423 -11.37 -0.89 -25.16
CA PRO A 423 -10.55 -1.23 -26.32
C PRO A 423 -9.32 -0.30 -26.38
N PRO A 424 -8.14 -0.83 -26.75
CA PRO A 424 -6.93 -0.02 -26.80
C PRO A 424 -7.04 1.06 -27.88
N PRO A 425 -6.37 2.20 -27.70
CA PRO A 425 -6.32 3.23 -28.74
C PRO A 425 -5.57 2.69 -29.96
N SER A 426 -5.98 3.13 -31.15
CA SER A 426 -5.48 2.61 -32.44
C SER A 426 -3.97 2.82 -32.66
N ASP A 427 -3.37 3.75 -31.92
CA ASP A 427 -1.95 4.10 -31.95
C ASP A 427 -1.14 3.48 -30.80
N LEU A 428 -1.73 2.59 -29.98
CA LEU A 428 -1.06 1.93 -28.85
C LEU A 428 0.31 1.34 -29.24
N ASN A 429 0.40 0.74 -30.42
CA ASN A 429 1.64 0.14 -30.91
C ASN A 429 2.73 1.21 -31.15
N GLN A 430 2.37 2.38 -31.68
CA GLN A 430 3.32 3.49 -31.88
C GLN A 430 3.76 4.11 -30.56
N LEU A 431 2.83 4.26 -29.61
CA LEU A 431 3.10 4.81 -28.28
C LEU A 431 4.05 3.93 -27.46
N CYS A 432 3.98 2.61 -27.62
CA CYS A 432 4.80 1.66 -26.87
C CYS A 432 6.10 1.23 -27.59
N THR A 433 6.24 1.48 -28.89
CA THR A 433 7.47 1.14 -29.64
C THR A 433 8.68 2.01 -29.24
N ILE A 434 8.46 3.21 -28.69
CA ILE A 434 9.54 4.17 -28.35
C ILE A 434 10.20 3.82 -26.99
N GLY A 435 9.80 2.72 -26.35
CA GLY A 435 10.29 2.26 -25.05
C GLY A 435 9.27 2.50 -23.92
N PRO A 436 9.62 2.18 -22.66
CA PRO A 436 8.75 2.37 -21.51
C PRO A 436 8.58 3.87 -21.20
N SER A 437 7.71 4.51 -21.97
CA SER A 437 7.31 5.89 -21.75
C SER A 437 6.17 5.96 -20.73
N VAL A 438 6.10 7.07 -19.98
CA VAL A 438 4.99 7.38 -19.06
C VAL A 438 3.62 7.33 -19.76
N PHE A 439 3.60 7.61 -21.06
CA PHE A 439 2.39 7.52 -21.87
C PHE A 439 1.97 6.07 -22.16
N CYS A 440 2.93 5.19 -22.50
CA CYS A 440 2.61 3.77 -22.69
C CYS A 440 2.11 3.15 -21.37
N SER A 441 2.71 3.47 -20.22
CA SER A 441 2.27 2.91 -18.93
C SER A 441 0.86 3.37 -18.53
N GLN A 442 0.50 4.63 -18.75
CA GLN A 442 -0.87 5.11 -18.48
C GLN A 442 -1.90 4.45 -19.37
N VAL A 443 -1.62 4.30 -20.67
CA VAL A 443 -2.57 3.68 -21.61
C VAL A 443 -2.71 2.18 -21.35
N CYS A 444 -1.66 1.52 -20.87
CA CYS A 444 -1.66 0.10 -20.57
C CYS A 444 -2.26 -0.25 -19.18
N LEU A 445 -2.45 0.72 -18.29
CA LEU A 445 -2.94 0.51 -16.92
C LEU A 445 -4.29 -0.24 -16.84
N PRO A 446 -5.30 0.09 -17.67
CA PRO A 446 -6.60 -0.61 -17.63
C PRO A 446 -6.52 -2.09 -18.02
N ALA A 447 -5.46 -2.48 -18.76
CA ALA A 447 -5.21 -3.85 -19.19
C ALA A 447 -4.13 -4.54 -18.34
N LYS A 448 -3.74 -3.98 -17.19
CA LYS A 448 -2.72 -4.59 -16.30
C LYS A 448 -3.08 -6.04 -15.94
N CYS A 449 -4.36 -6.28 -15.65
CA CYS A 449 -4.88 -7.62 -15.33
C CYS A 449 -4.77 -8.64 -16.47
N CYS A 450 -4.46 -8.24 -17.70
CA CYS A 450 -4.18 -9.15 -18.80
C CYS A 450 -2.78 -9.79 -18.73
N PHE A 451 -1.87 -9.23 -17.94
CA PHE A 451 -0.47 -9.64 -17.84
C PHE A 451 -0.08 -10.11 -16.44
N GLU A 452 -0.97 -10.00 -15.46
CA GLU A 452 -0.72 -10.41 -14.08
C GLU A 452 -0.83 -11.94 -13.97
N THR A 453 0.22 -12.58 -13.45
CA THR A 453 0.28 -14.04 -13.28
C THR A 453 -0.50 -14.54 -12.06
N SER A 454 -0.94 -13.64 -11.19
CA SER A 454 -1.71 -13.99 -10.00
C SER A 454 -3.15 -14.36 -10.37
N PHE A 455 -3.59 -15.53 -9.89
CA PHE A 455 -4.90 -16.10 -10.22
C PHE A 455 -6.11 -15.33 -9.68
N GLN A 456 -5.89 -14.31 -8.83
CA GLN A 456 -6.97 -13.54 -8.20
C GLN A 456 -7.32 -12.24 -8.93
N LEU A 457 -6.42 -11.73 -9.78
CA LEU A 457 -6.57 -10.43 -10.46
C LEU A 457 -6.56 -10.56 -11.99
N ASN A 458 -6.54 -11.77 -12.52
CA ASN A 458 -6.41 -12.00 -13.95
C ASN A 458 -7.75 -11.81 -14.69
N CYS A 459 -7.78 -10.93 -15.70
CA CYS A 459 -8.96 -10.67 -16.52
C CYS A 459 -9.18 -11.71 -17.63
N PHE A 460 -8.86 -12.99 -17.38
CA PHE A 460 -8.79 -14.06 -18.40
C PHE A 460 -10.06 -14.23 -19.23
N TYR A 461 -11.23 -13.88 -18.68
CA TYR A 461 -12.51 -13.95 -19.36
C TYR A 461 -12.64 -12.99 -20.57
N GLN A 462 -11.79 -11.95 -20.67
CA GLN A 462 -11.76 -10.99 -21.79
C GLN A 462 -10.55 -11.18 -22.71
N ASN A 463 -10.25 -12.44 -23.04
CA ASN A 463 -9.06 -12.82 -23.81
C ASN A 463 -8.90 -12.09 -25.17
N SER A 464 -10.01 -11.69 -25.82
CA SER A 464 -9.93 -10.91 -27.07
C SER A 464 -9.38 -9.50 -26.86
N VAL A 465 -9.81 -8.81 -25.79
CA VAL A 465 -9.37 -7.44 -25.48
C VAL A 465 -7.92 -7.46 -25.01
N CYS A 466 -7.53 -8.43 -24.18
CA CYS A 466 -6.15 -8.60 -23.73
C CYS A 466 -5.16 -8.78 -24.88
N ARG A 467 -5.59 -9.42 -25.98
CA ARG A 467 -4.77 -9.64 -27.17
C ARG A 467 -4.47 -8.33 -27.91
N ASP A 468 -5.38 -7.37 -27.90
CA ASP A 468 -5.19 -6.07 -28.53
C ASP A 468 -4.23 -5.16 -27.72
N TYR A 469 -4.04 -5.46 -26.43
CA TYR A 469 -3.05 -4.81 -25.58
C TYR A 469 -1.66 -5.47 -25.63
N ALA A 470 -1.40 -6.41 -26.53
CA ALA A 470 -0.11 -7.12 -26.63
C ALA A 470 1.17 -6.24 -26.54
N PRO A 471 1.22 -5.00 -27.09
CA PRO A 471 2.40 -4.14 -26.94
C PRO A 471 2.76 -3.79 -25.48
N CYS A 472 1.78 -3.80 -24.58
CA CYS A 472 1.93 -3.53 -23.15
C CYS A 472 2.61 -4.67 -22.38
N SER A 473 2.76 -5.85 -22.97
CA SER A 473 3.41 -7.01 -22.33
C SER A 473 4.83 -6.69 -21.88
N SER A 474 5.55 -5.81 -22.60
CA SER A 474 6.91 -5.38 -22.24
C SER A 474 6.99 -4.54 -20.95
N LEU A 475 5.86 -3.98 -20.48
CA LEU A 475 5.79 -3.19 -19.25
C LEU A 475 5.48 -4.01 -18.01
N PHE A 476 4.75 -5.11 -18.16
CA PHE A 476 4.20 -5.88 -17.04
C PHE A 476 4.63 -7.35 -17.02
N GLY A 477 5.16 -7.87 -18.13
CA GLY A 477 5.73 -9.21 -18.23
C GLY A 477 7.18 -9.22 -17.75
N GLY A 478 7.37 -9.50 -16.46
CA GLY A 478 8.66 -9.82 -15.85
C GLY A 478 9.05 -11.28 -16.03
#